data_AF-A0A936GHI3-F1
#
_entry.id   AF-A0A936GHI3-F1
#
_cell.length_a   1.000
_cell.length_b   1.000
_cell.length_c   1.000
_cell.angle_alpha   90.00
_cell.angle_beta   90.00
_cell.angle_gamma   90.00
#
_symmetry.space_group_name_H-M   'P 1'
#
loop_
_entity.id
_entity.type
_entity.pdbx_description
1 polymer ?
#
loop_
_entity_poly.entity_id
_entity_poly.type
_entity_poly.pdbx_seq_one_letter_code
_entity_poly.pdbx_strand_id
1 'polypeptide(L)'
;MKKIFIYLLVINIIIIALVVILTKNQTRETVLQGLQKEYSVRETSSVDHSKFEILQKPFANPQDATAACLTCHTGRGEEMLKSAHFLWSREEYVEGRGITNVGKKNLLNNFCIGIGTNEASCNRCHAGYGWNHKSYDFTDQKNIDCLVCHDNSGKYTKKNGGAGMPDDSVDLNKVAQNVGKPMKTNCGSCHFYGGGGNNVKHGDLEDALLTSGTDVDVHMGYDGLNMECIDCHPAEKHVMKGKLYAVSSMNRNRALCTDCHTSMPHKETIINEHSLKVACQTCHIPTYAKVNATKMYWDWSTAGKLKDGKPYHEEDSMGNHSYLSIKGDFVWGKNVEPEYVWFNGTANHYLVGDTISDTTQVVKMNQLYGSYEDRDAQIIPVKIHRGKQVYDKKNKVLIQPNLSDSVEGNGAFWTDFNWQKASQKGMEYIDQKYSGDYGFVHTEMYWPINYMVSKKESAVSCIECHSRDGRLKNVSGFYMPGRDFNTFVDKFGLIIIILTLAGVLGHGLLRILSAHKRKK
;
A
#
# COMPACT_ATOMS: atom_id res chain seq x y z
N MET A 1 12.85 26.48 60.21
CA MET A 1 11.92 25.58 59.46
C MET A 1 11.65 26.05 58.03
N LYS A 2 11.16 27.28 57.77
CA LYS A 2 10.89 27.78 56.40
C LYS A 2 12.08 27.70 55.42
N LYS A 3 13.30 28.03 55.86
CA LYS A 3 14.49 27.99 54.97
C LYS A 3 14.87 26.55 54.55
N ILE A 4 14.77 25.59 55.47
CA ILE A 4 15.06 24.17 55.20
C ILE A 4 14.07 23.59 54.19
N PHE A 5 12.79 23.96 54.30
CA PHE A 5 11.76 23.53 53.36
C PHE A 5 12.02 24.05 51.93
N ILE A 6 12.46 25.29 51.79
CA ILE A 6 12.83 25.87 50.48
C ILE A 6 14.04 25.14 49.88
N TYR A 7 15.07 24.83 50.68
CA TYR A 7 16.22 24.06 50.20
C TYR A 7 15.83 22.65 49.75
N LEU A 8 15.00 21.95 50.51
CA LEU A 8 14.52 20.60 50.14
C LEU A 8 13.65 20.61 48.88
N LEU A 9 12.84 21.65 48.68
CA LEU A 9 12.02 21.83 47.48
C LEU A 9 12.91 22.06 46.24
N VAL A 10 13.90 22.95 46.35
CA VAL A 10 14.84 23.24 45.25
C VAL A 10 15.66 22.01 44.89
N ILE A 11 16.16 21.27 45.89
CA ILE A 11 16.89 20.00 45.68
C ILE A 11 15.99 18.98 44.99
N ASN A 12 14.73 18.82 45.41
CA ASN A 12 13.79 17.91 44.74
C ASN A 12 13.51 18.32 43.29
N ILE A 13 13.32 19.61 43.01
CA ILE A 13 13.13 20.10 41.63
C ILE A 13 14.37 19.82 40.77
N ILE A 14 15.57 20.04 41.33
CA ILE A 14 16.84 19.73 40.64
C ILE A 14 16.96 18.23 40.39
N ILE A 15 16.66 17.38 41.37
CA ILE A 15 16.70 15.91 41.23
C ILE A 15 15.67 15.45 40.19
N ILE A 16 14.44 15.95 40.23
CA ILE A 16 13.40 15.62 39.24
C ILE A 16 13.82 16.08 37.84
N ALA A 17 14.36 17.30 37.71
CA ALA A 17 14.88 17.80 36.44
C ALA A 17 16.04 16.93 35.92
N LEU A 18 16.99 16.56 36.80
CA LEU A 18 18.11 15.67 36.47
C LEU A 18 17.63 14.28 36.05
N VAL A 19 16.69 13.69 36.80
CA VAL A 19 16.08 12.40 36.46
C VAL A 19 15.40 12.49 35.10
N VAL A 20 14.54 13.49 34.87
CA VAL A 20 13.85 13.69 33.58
C VAL A 20 14.83 13.88 32.42
N ILE A 21 15.89 14.68 32.62
CA ILE A 21 16.92 14.93 31.60
C ILE A 21 17.71 13.65 31.30
N LEU A 22 18.14 12.92 32.33
CA LEU A 22 18.94 11.70 32.20
C LEU A 22 18.11 10.54 31.61
N THR A 23 16.87 10.34 32.06
CA THR A 23 16.03 9.22 31.60
C THR A 23 15.48 9.42 30.19
N LYS A 24 15.17 10.66 29.78
CA LYS A 24 14.52 10.93 28.48
C LYS A 24 15.46 10.79 27.28
N ASN A 25 16.75 11.09 27.46
CA ASN A 25 17.75 10.98 26.38
C ASN A 25 18.44 9.61 26.32
N GLN A 26 18.73 8.98 27.47
CA GLN A 26 19.39 7.67 27.46
C GLN A 26 18.49 6.54 26.93
N THR A 27 17.18 6.55 27.18
CA THR A 27 16.28 5.44 26.77
C THR A 27 15.98 5.41 25.26
N ARG A 28 16.04 6.55 24.57
CA ARG A 28 15.64 6.63 23.16
C ARG A 28 16.74 6.21 22.19
N GLU A 29 17.95 6.74 22.38
CA GLU A 29 19.08 6.43 21.49
C GLU A 29 19.55 4.99 21.67
N THR A 30 19.44 4.45 22.89
CA THR A 30 19.80 3.05 23.19
C THR A 30 18.90 2.03 22.50
N VAL A 31 17.60 2.30 22.36
CA VAL A 31 16.65 1.40 21.66
C VAL A 31 16.92 1.37 20.15
N LEU A 32 17.06 2.53 19.50
CA LEU A 32 17.31 2.57 18.05
C LEU A 32 18.67 1.95 17.71
N GLN A 33 19.70 2.23 18.50
CA GLN A 33 21.01 1.60 18.35
C GLN A 33 20.94 0.07 18.56
N GLY A 34 20.14 -0.38 19.52
CA GLY A 34 19.87 -1.80 19.76
C GLY A 34 19.24 -2.47 18.53
N LEU A 35 18.18 -1.88 17.97
CA LEU A 35 17.51 -2.37 16.77
C LEU A 35 18.46 -2.35 15.56
N GLN A 36 19.22 -1.28 15.36
CA GLN A 36 20.20 -1.23 14.27
C GLN A 36 21.25 -2.35 14.39
N LYS A 37 21.67 -2.68 15.62
CA LYS A 37 22.57 -3.80 15.86
C LYS A 37 21.89 -5.14 15.58
N GLU A 38 20.64 -5.31 15.98
CA GLU A 38 19.86 -6.53 15.73
C GLU A 38 19.68 -6.79 14.23
N TYR A 39 19.16 -5.81 13.50
CA TYR A 39 18.83 -5.94 12.07
C TYR A 39 20.05 -5.84 11.13
N SER A 40 21.22 -5.41 11.62
CA SER A 40 22.46 -5.47 10.84
C SER A 40 23.09 -6.86 10.79
N VAL A 41 22.66 -7.78 11.67
CA VAL A 41 23.16 -9.16 11.68
C VAL A 41 22.30 -10.02 10.74
N ARG A 42 22.92 -10.55 9.69
CA ARG A 42 22.27 -11.54 8.82
C ARG A 42 22.36 -12.93 9.44
N GLU A 43 21.20 -13.55 9.68
CA GLU A 43 21.13 -14.94 10.14
C GLU A 43 21.72 -15.89 9.09
N THR A 44 22.56 -16.82 9.53
CA THR A 44 23.04 -17.92 8.70
C THR A 44 22.09 -19.11 8.83
N SER A 45 21.76 -19.75 7.71
CA SER A 45 20.94 -20.97 7.74
C SER A 45 21.65 -22.06 8.54
N SER A 46 20.93 -22.71 9.44
CA SER A 46 21.42 -23.87 10.19
C SER A 46 21.42 -25.16 9.35
N VAL A 47 20.81 -25.13 8.16
CA VAL A 47 20.63 -26.27 7.25
C VAL A 47 21.15 -25.92 5.86
N ASP A 48 21.90 -26.85 5.26
CA ASP A 48 22.38 -26.78 3.89
C ASP A 48 21.58 -27.74 3.00
N HIS A 49 20.65 -27.19 2.22
CA HIS A 49 19.74 -27.99 1.39
C HIS A 49 20.44 -28.74 0.24
N SER A 50 21.63 -28.29 -0.17
CA SER A 50 22.39 -28.95 -1.23
C SER A 50 22.88 -30.35 -0.85
N LYS A 51 22.94 -30.65 0.45
CA LYS A 51 23.40 -31.93 0.99
C LYS A 51 22.33 -33.02 1.06
N PHE A 52 21.05 -32.70 0.82
CA PHE A 52 19.99 -33.70 0.89
C PHE A 52 19.85 -34.45 -0.42
N GLU A 53 20.04 -35.78 -0.38
CA GLU A 53 19.91 -36.66 -1.55
C GLU A 53 18.54 -36.53 -2.25
N ILE A 54 17.46 -36.28 -1.50
CA ILE A 54 16.11 -36.10 -2.07
C ILE A 54 16.03 -34.89 -3.01
N LEU A 55 16.85 -33.85 -2.80
CA LEU A 55 16.89 -32.64 -3.63
C LEU A 55 17.92 -32.73 -4.77
N GLN A 56 18.72 -33.80 -4.81
CA GLN A 56 19.68 -34.08 -5.89
C GLN A 56 19.06 -34.91 -7.01
N LYS A 57 17.88 -35.51 -6.77
CA LYS A 57 17.14 -36.30 -7.77
C LYS A 57 16.38 -35.38 -8.71
N PRO A 58 16.37 -35.65 -10.03
CA PRO A 58 15.65 -34.81 -10.98
C PRO A 58 14.16 -34.74 -10.65
N PHE A 59 13.60 -33.54 -10.65
CA PHE A 59 12.15 -33.32 -10.52
C PHE A 59 11.49 -33.33 -11.89
N ALA A 60 10.43 -34.13 -12.08
CA ALA A 60 9.70 -34.17 -13.36
C ALA A 60 8.74 -32.99 -13.51
N ASN A 61 8.24 -32.48 -12.37
CA ASN A 61 7.35 -31.32 -12.29
C ASN A 61 7.61 -30.56 -10.97
N PRO A 62 7.17 -29.31 -10.82
CA PRO A 62 7.40 -28.54 -9.60
C PRO A 62 6.69 -29.10 -8.36
N GLN A 63 5.57 -29.81 -8.52
CA GLN A 63 4.88 -30.47 -7.41
C GLN A 63 5.74 -31.59 -6.79
N ASP A 64 6.64 -32.22 -7.54
CA ASP A 64 7.61 -33.19 -7.01
C ASP A 64 8.60 -32.52 -6.05
N ALA A 65 9.02 -31.27 -6.35
CA ALA A 65 9.88 -30.50 -5.46
C ALA A 65 9.14 -30.15 -4.16
N THR A 66 7.88 -29.71 -4.25
CA THR A 66 7.04 -29.49 -3.06
C THR A 66 6.84 -30.77 -2.26
N ALA A 67 6.58 -31.91 -2.92
CA ALA A 67 6.45 -33.20 -2.27
C ALA A 67 7.74 -33.59 -1.51
N ALA A 68 8.92 -33.33 -2.08
CA ALA A 68 10.20 -33.52 -1.41
C ALA A 68 10.35 -32.60 -0.18
N CYS A 69 9.97 -31.32 -0.28
CA CYS A 69 9.98 -30.40 0.87
C CYS A 69 9.07 -30.91 2.00
N LEU A 70 7.88 -31.41 1.67
CA LEU A 70 6.89 -31.86 2.64
C LEU A 70 7.29 -33.12 3.41
N THR A 71 8.30 -33.90 2.97
CA THR A 71 8.81 -35.02 3.78
C THR A 71 9.49 -34.58 5.07
N CYS A 72 10.03 -33.34 5.09
CA CYS A 72 10.70 -32.75 6.24
C CYS A 72 9.89 -31.59 6.85
N HIS A 73 9.21 -30.79 6.03
CA HIS A 73 8.44 -29.61 6.41
C HIS A 73 6.94 -29.92 6.58
N THR A 74 6.62 -31.01 7.27
CA THR A 74 5.27 -31.62 7.32
C THR A 74 4.16 -30.68 7.80
N GLY A 75 4.46 -29.75 8.72
CA GLY A 75 3.50 -28.75 9.19
C GLY A 75 3.35 -27.52 8.30
N ARG A 76 4.30 -27.27 7.39
CA ARG A 76 4.36 -26.01 6.62
C ARG A 76 3.34 -25.98 5.48
N GLY A 77 3.01 -27.12 4.89
CA GLY A 77 1.96 -27.20 3.88
C GLY A 77 0.59 -26.82 4.45
N GLU A 78 0.20 -27.39 5.58
CA GLU A 78 -1.06 -27.06 6.30
C GLU A 78 -1.17 -25.58 6.69
N GLU A 79 -0.06 -24.97 7.06
CA GLU A 79 0.02 -23.54 7.36
C GLU A 79 -0.24 -22.69 6.10
N MET A 80 0.39 -23.04 4.99
CA MET A 80 0.23 -22.34 3.71
C MET A 80 -1.18 -22.48 3.13
N LEU A 81 -1.83 -23.65 3.25
CA LEU A 81 -3.21 -23.85 2.80
C LEU A 81 -4.22 -22.92 3.49
N LYS A 82 -3.89 -22.42 4.69
CA LYS A 82 -4.71 -21.46 5.46
C LYS A 82 -4.31 -20.00 5.23
N SER A 83 -3.21 -19.77 4.52
CA SER A 83 -2.69 -18.43 4.28
C SER A 83 -3.49 -17.69 3.21
N ALA A 84 -3.57 -16.36 3.34
CA ALA A 84 -4.15 -15.53 2.30
C ALA A 84 -3.29 -15.48 1.01
N HIS A 85 -2.01 -15.85 1.08
CA HIS A 85 -1.12 -15.93 -0.09
C HIS A 85 -1.49 -17.10 -1.00
N PHE A 86 -1.97 -18.20 -0.42
CA PHE A 86 -2.46 -19.36 -1.17
C PHE A 86 -3.97 -19.26 -1.46
N LEU A 87 -4.82 -18.91 -0.49
CA LEU A 87 -6.26 -18.86 -0.72
C LEU A 87 -6.71 -17.65 -1.55
N TRP A 88 -5.92 -16.57 -1.56
CA TRP A 88 -6.31 -15.25 -2.08
C TRP A 88 -7.66 -14.74 -1.55
N SER A 89 -8.05 -15.24 -0.37
CA SER A 89 -9.29 -14.94 0.31
C SER A 89 -9.07 -15.03 1.81
N ARG A 90 -9.88 -14.29 2.56
CA ARG A 90 -9.93 -14.29 4.03
C ARG A 90 -11.32 -13.84 4.47
N GLU A 91 -11.79 -14.37 5.58
CA GLU A 91 -12.98 -13.84 6.25
C GLU A 91 -12.62 -12.55 6.98
N GLU A 92 -13.39 -11.49 6.73
CA GLU A 92 -13.29 -10.22 7.43
C GLU A 92 -14.70 -9.71 7.76
N TYR A 93 -14.83 -8.98 8.86
CA TYR A 93 -16.04 -8.18 9.07
C TYR A 93 -15.95 -6.91 8.22
N VAL A 94 -16.97 -6.68 7.40
CA VAL A 94 -17.12 -5.45 6.62
C VAL A 94 -18.33 -4.71 7.17
N GLU A 95 -18.13 -3.44 7.55
CA GLU A 95 -19.20 -2.60 8.07
C GLU A 95 -20.38 -2.54 7.09
N GLY A 96 -21.59 -2.74 7.60
CA GLY A 96 -22.82 -2.80 6.80
C GLY A 96 -23.06 -4.11 6.02
N ARG A 97 -22.09 -5.03 5.97
CA ARG A 97 -22.25 -6.35 5.30
C ARG A 97 -22.12 -7.55 6.23
N GLY A 98 -21.40 -7.41 7.35
CA GLY A 98 -21.09 -8.53 8.25
C GLY A 98 -19.87 -9.32 7.81
N ILE A 99 -19.79 -10.59 8.20
CA ILE A 99 -18.67 -11.48 7.86
C ILE A 99 -18.69 -11.80 6.37
N THR A 100 -17.63 -11.42 5.67
CA THR A 100 -17.53 -11.50 4.22
C THR A 100 -16.14 -12.00 3.82
N ASN A 101 -16.09 -12.83 2.77
CA ASN A 101 -14.82 -13.29 2.20
C ASN A 101 -14.23 -12.23 1.25
N VAL A 102 -13.19 -11.54 1.69
CA VAL A 102 -12.47 -10.54 0.91
C VAL A 102 -11.09 -11.04 0.50
N GLY A 103 -10.61 -10.61 -0.67
CA GLY A 103 -9.29 -10.97 -1.17
C GLY A 103 -9.25 -10.99 -2.69
N LYS A 104 -8.05 -11.12 -3.26
CA LYS A 104 -7.83 -11.04 -4.72
C LYS A 104 -8.70 -12.04 -5.51
N LYS A 105 -9.14 -13.14 -4.90
CA LYS A 105 -10.06 -14.11 -5.51
C LYS A 105 -11.46 -13.54 -5.79
N ASN A 106 -11.95 -12.66 -4.91
CA ASN A 106 -13.35 -12.20 -4.91
C ASN A 106 -13.51 -10.69 -5.19
N LEU A 107 -12.41 -9.94 -5.15
CA LEU A 107 -12.40 -8.49 -5.33
C LEU A 107 -12.16 -8.11 -6.77
N LEU A 108 -12.89 -7.09 -7.24
CA LEU A 108 -12.55 -6.38 -8.47
C LEU A 108 -11.63 -5.19 -8.15
N ASN A 109 -10.77 -4.84 -9.10
CA ASN A 109 -9.98 -3.61 -9.09
C ASN A 109 -10.25 -2.81 -10.37
N ASN A 110 -9.66 -1.62 -10.47
CA ASN A 110 -9.73 -0.80 -11.68
C ASN A 110 -8.44 -0.82 -12.53
N PHE A 111 -7.68 -1.92 -12.43
CA PHE A 111 -6.56 -2.25 -13.30
C PHE A 111 -7.00 -3.33 -14.31
N CYS A 112 -6.63 -4.59 -14.06
CA CYS A 112 -7.03 -5.75 -14.87
C CYS A 112 -8.43 -6.29 -14.50
N ILE A 113 -9.23 -5.52 -13.76
CA ILE A 113 -10.61 -5.81 -13.37
C ILE A 113 -10.70 -6.95 -12.36
N GLY A 114 -10.45 -8.21 -12.73
CA GLY A 114 -10.47 -9.32 -11.79
C GLY A 114 -10.02 -10.64 -12.41
N ILE A 115 -9.92 -11.68 -11.57
CA ILE A 115 -9.18 -12.90 -11.93
C ILE A 115 -10.01 -13.96 -12.65
N GLY A 116 -11.33 -13.98 -12.46
CA GLY A 116 -12.18 -15.02 -13.04
C GLY A 116 -12.12 -14.97 -14.57
N THR A 117 -11.96 -16.13 -15.22
CA THR A 117 -11.60 -16.34 -16.64
C THR A 117 -10.19 -15.93 -17.05
N ASN A 118 -9.44 -15.28 -16.17
CA ASN A 118 -8.11 -14.73 -16.45
C ASN A 118 -7.01 -15.38 -15.60
N GLU A 119 -7.31 -16.51 -14.96
CA GLU A 119 -6.46 -17.19 -13.99
C GLU A 119 -5.07 -17.51 -14.54
N ALA A 120 -4.99 -18.05 -15.77
CA ALA A 120 -3.72 -18.40 -16.40
C ALA A 120 -2.73 -17.21 -16.44
N SER A 121 -3.23 -16.00 -16.71
CA SER A 121 -2.42 -14.77 -16.76
C SER A 121 -2.18 -14.18 -15.37
N CYS A 122 -3.22 -14.12 -14.52
CA CYS A 122 -3.17 -13.45 -13.21
C CYS A 122 -2.38 -14.24 -12.16
N ASN A 123 -2.43 -15.57 -12.24
CA ASN A 123 -1.96 -16.48 -11.20
C ASN A 123 -0.47 -16.79 -11.33
N ARG A 124 0.23 -16.13 -12.25
CA ARG A 124 1.71 -16.01 -12.19
C ARG A 124 2.21 -15.41 -10.87
N CYS A 125 1.36 -14.69 -10.14
CA CYS A 125 1.68 -14.14 -8.82
C CYS A 125 1.02 -14.89 -7.66
N HIS A 126 0.42 -16.04 -7.91
CA HIS A 126 -0.17 -16.89 -6.86
C HIS A 126 0.92 -17.74 -6.21
N ALA A 127 0.82 -18.04 -4.92
CA ALA A 127 1.79 -18.87 -4.20
C ALA A 127 1.55 -20.38 -4.40
N GLY A 128 1.15 -20.76 -5.62
CA GLY A 128 0.84 -22.13 -5.99
C GLY A 128 1.03 -22.39 -7.49
N TYR A 129 0.91 -23.67 -7.84
CA TYR A 129 1.09 -24.20 -9.18
C TYR A 129 -0.25 -24.53 -9.82
N GLY A 130 -0.45 -24.17 -11.09
CA GLY A 130 -1.53 -24.71 -11.92
C GLY A 130 -2.93 -24.17 -11.68
N TRP A 131 -3.10 -23.03 -10.98
CA TRP A 131 -4.42 -22.42 -10.82
C TRP A 131 -4.84 -21.73 -12.12
N ASN A 132 -5.43 -22.47 -13.05
CA ASN A 132 -5.88 -21.99 -14.37
C ASN A 132 -7.41 -21.94 -14.53
N HIS A 133 -8.16 -22.47 -13.57
CA HIS A 133 -9.62 -22.61 -13.64
C HIS A 133 -10.28 -22.58 -12.25
N LYS A 134 -11.59 -22.36 -12.19
CA LYS A 134 -12.38 -22.28 -10.94
C LYS A 134 -12.45 -23.61 -10.17
N SER A 135 -12.12 -24.72 -10.82
CA SER A 135 -12.03 -26.07 -10.25
C SER A 135 -10.68 -26.40 -9.62
N TYR A 136 -9.82 -25.40 -9.40
CA TYR A 136 -8.52 -25.60 -8.76
C TYR A 136 -8.64 -26.17 -7.34
N ASP A 137 -7.80 -27.16 -7.03
CA ASP A 137 -7.79 -27.81 -5.72
C ASP A 137 -6.91 -27.04 -4.73
N PHE A 138 -7.57 -26.29 -3.84
CA PHE A 138 -6.96 -25.56 -2.73
C PHE A 138 -6.65 -26.43 -1.51
N THR A 139 -6.84 -27.75 -1.59
CA THR A 139 -6.60 -28.68 -0.48
C THR A 139 -5.35 -29.55 -0.69
N ASP A 140 -4.89 -29.70 -1.93
CA ASP A 140 -3.65 -30.43 -2.21
C ASP A 140 -2.41 -29.59 -1.85
N GLN A 141 -1.67 -30.01 -0.82
CA GLN A 141 -0.43 -29.35 -0.41
C GLN A 141 0.65 -29.36 -1.50
N LYS A 142 0.62 -30.31 -2.44
CA LYS A 142 1.59 -30.35 -3.55
C LYS A 142 1.43 -29.16 -4.51
N ASN A 143 0.26 -28.54 -4.53
CA ASN A 143 0.00 -27.35 -5.32
C ASN A 143 0.62 -26.07 -4.74
N ILE A 144 1.21 -26.13 -3.54
CA ILE A 144 1.91 -24.99 -2.93
C ILE A 144 3.25 -24.78 -3.64
N ASP A 145 3.54 -23.53 -4.00
CA ASP A 145 4.84 -23.14 -4.51
C ASP A 145 5.74 -22.68 -3.36
N CYS A 146 6.56 -23.60 -2.84
CA CYS A 146 7.54 -23.26 -1.81
C CYS A 146 8.70 -22.40 -2.36
N LEU A 147 9.01 -22.52 -3.65
CA LEU A 147 10.24 -21.98 -4.23
C LEU A 147 10.13 -20.48 -4.51
N VAL A 148 8.95 -19.97 -4.88
CA VAL A 148 8.75 -18.53 -5.18
C VAL A 148 9.16 -17.61 -4.02
N CYS A 149 8.92 -18.05 -2.78
CA CYS A 149 9.25 -17.28 -1.59
C CYS A 149 10.65 -17.56 -1.05
N HIS A 150 11.22 -18.74 -1.34
CA HIS A 150 12.42 -19.23 -0.69
C HIS A 150 13.64 -19.38 -1.60
N ASP A 151 13.53 -19.20 -2.92
CA ASP A 151 14.67 -19.26 -3.83
C ASP A 151 15.72 -18.19 -3.53
N ASN A 152 16.92 -18.58 -3.10
CA ASN A 152 18.07 -17.69 -2.97
C ASN A 152 19.13 -17.90 -4.08
N SER A 153 18.83 -18.73 -5.11
CA SER A 153 19.72 -18.88 -6.28
C SER A 153 19.57 -17.75 -7.29
N GLY A 154 18.43 -17.03 -7.28
CA GLY A 154 18.11 -16.00 -8.27
C GLY A 154 17.77 -16.58 -9.65
N LYS A 155 17.33 -17.84 -9.70
CA LYS A 155 17.02 -18.56 -10.95
C LYS A 155 15.55 -18.95 -11.07
N TYR A 156 14.77 -18.82 -10.00
CA TYR A 156 13.36 -19.15 -10.05
C TYR A 156 12.55 -18.01 -10.69
N THR A 157 11.73 -18.36 -11.69
CA THR A 157 10.75 -17.45 -12.26
C THR A 157 9.51 -18.23 -12.69
N LYS A 158 8.35 -17.56 -12.66
CA LYS A 158 7.08 -18.12 -13.12
C LYS A 158 6.83 -17.79 -14.58
N LYS A 159 6.27 -18.76 -15.31
CA LYS A 159 5.91 -18.64 -16.71
C LYS A 159 4.78 -17.63 -16.90
N ASN A 160 4.92 -16.74 -17.87
CA ASN A 160 3.83 -15.85 -18.27
C ASN A 160 2.69 -16.66 -18.87
N GLY A 161 1.46 -16.44 -18.39
CA GLY A 161 0.29 -17.23 -18.82
C GLY A 161 0.29 -18.68 -18.33
N GLY A 162 1.25 -19.08 -17.48
CA GLY A 162 1.43 -20.46 -17.02
C GLY A 162 0.66 -20.81 -15.75
N ALA A 163 -0.28 -19.97 -15.31
CA ALA A 163 -1.14 -20.25 -14.15
C ALA A 163 -0.38 -20.58 -12.85
N GLY A 164 0.79 -19.95 -12.66
CA GLY A 164 1.65 -20.18 -11.49
C GLY A 164 2.75 -21.23 -11.70
N MET A 165 2.77 -21.93 -12.84
CA MET A 165 3.87 -22.85 -13.15
C MET A 165 5.20 -22.09 -13.34
N PRO A 166 6.34 -22.68 -12.95
CA PRO A 166 7.66 -22.14 -13.27
C PRO A 166 7.88 -22.09 -14.78
N ASP A 167 8.79 -21.22 -15.22
CA ASP A 167 9.27 -21.24 -16.60
C ASP A 167 10.02 -22.54 -16.93
N ASP A 168 9.91 -23.01 -18.17
CA ASP A 168 10.48 -24.29 -18.59
C ASP A 168 12.02 -24.30 -18.51
N SER A 169 12.66 -23.11 -18.46
CA SER A 169 14.11 -22.95 -18.29
C SER A 169 14.60 -23.07 -16.84
N VAL A 170 13.69 -23.16 -15.86
CA VAL A 170 14.06 -23.22 -14.44
C VAL A 170 14.62 -24.59 -14.08
N ASP A 171 15.86 -24.63 -13.61
CA ASP A 171 16.43 -25.80 -12.95
C ASP A 171 15.89 -25.91 -11.52
N LEU A 172 14.82 -26.71 -11.36
CA LEU A 172 14.15 -26.94 -10.08
C LEU A 172 15.08 -27.55 -9.02
N ASN A 173 16.04 -28.39 -9.43
CA ASN A 173 17.01 -28.96 -8.50
C ASN A 173 17.95 -27.89 -7.96
N LYS A 174 18.49 -27.05 -8.83
CA LYS A 174 19.36 -25.95 -8.42
C LYS A 174 18.63 -24.98 -7.50
N VAL A 175 17.39 -24.64 -7.81
CA VAL A 175 16.57 -23.77 -6.97
C VAL A 175 16.31 -24.41 -5.61
N ALA A 176 15.80 -25.65 -5.57
CA ALA A 176 15.47 -26.34 -4.33
C ALA A 176 16.67 -26.52 -3.39
N GLN A 177 17.87 -26.73 -3.94
CA GLN A 177 19.10 -26.86 -3.15
C GLN A 177 19.62 -25.54 -2.58
N ASN A 178 19.12 -24.40 -3.07
CA ASN A 178 19.56 -23.05 -2.66
C ASN A 178 18.43 -22.29 -1.97
N VAL A 179 17.44 -22.98 -1.41
CA VAL A 179 16.37 -22.34 -0.66
C VAL A 179 16.88 -21.76 0.66
N GLY A 180 16.30 -20.64 1.08
CA GLY A 180 16.65 -19.98 2.34
C GLY A 180 15.57 -19.03 2.85
N LYS A 181 15.96 -18.14 3.76
CA LYS A 181 15.07 -17.10 4.31
C LYS A 181 14.67 -16.14 3.17
N PRO A 182 13.37 -15.78 3.02
CA PRO A 182 12.92 -14.91 1.93
C PRO A 182 13.64 -13.56 1.89
N MET A 183 13.99 -13.12 0.69
CA MET A 183 14.59 -11.82 0.40
C MET A 183 13.56 -10.89 -0.28
N LYS A 184 13.89 -9.59 -0.38
CA LYS A 184 13.10 -8.59 -1.14
C LYS A 184 12.86 -9.04 -2.58
N THR A 185 13.81 -9.75 -3.20
CA THR A 185 13.68 -10.30 -4.56
C THR A 185 12.53 -11.31 -4.67
N ASN A 186 12.36 -12.20 -3.70
CA ASN A 186 11.30 -13.18 -3.67
C ASN A 186 9.92 -12.50 -3.59
N CYS A 187 9.77 -11.57 -2.66
CA CYS A 187 8.55 -10.80 -2.47
C CYS A 187 8.26 -9.92 -3.71
N GLY A 188 9.30 -9.29 -4.22
CA GLY A 188 9.29 -8.37 -5.35
C GLY A 188 8.80 -9.00 -6.65
N SER A 189 9.10 -10.29 -6.88
CA SER A 189 8.63 -11.05 -8.06
C SER A 189 7.13 -10.90 -8.34
N CYS A 190 6.34 -10.66 -7.29
CA CYS A 190 4.90 -10.44 -7.37
C CYS A 190 4.48 -9.02 -6.93
N HIS A 191 5.11 -8.47 -5.88
CA HIS A 191 4.66 -7.22 -5.27
C HIS A 191 5.11 -5.96 -6.03
N PHE A 192 6.22 -6.03 -6.77
CA PHE A 192 6.70 -4.94 -7.62
C PHE A 192 5.98 -4.91 -8.97
N TYR A 193 5.45 -6.05 -9.40
CA TYR A 193 4.80 -6.24 -10.70
C TYR A 193 3.30 -6.50 -10.54
N GLY A 194 2.49 -5.46 -10.73
CA GLY A 194 1.03 -5.55 -10.72
C GLY A 194 0.43 -4.73 -11.85
N GLY A 195 -0.82 -4.97 -12.26
CA GLY A 195 -1.48 -4.14 -13.27
C GLY A 195 -0.81 -4.12 -14.66
N GLY A 196 0.10 -5.07 -14.93
CA GLY A 196 0.77 -5.23 -16.21
C GLY A 196 2.25 -4.84 -16.27
N GLY A 197 2.88 -4.41 -15.17
CA GLY A 197 4.32 -4.09 -15.18
C GLY A 197 4.89 -3.69 -13.82
N ASN A 198 6.18 -3.36 -13.79
CA ASN A 198 6.87 -2.81 -12.63
C ASN A 198 6.26 -1.45 -12.24
N ASN A 199 6.07 -1.24 -10.93
CA ASN A 199 5.54 -0.02 -10.29
C ASN A 199 4.18 0.50 -10.80
N VAL A 200 3.43 -0.24 -11.63
CA VAL A 200 2.16 0.24 -12.20
C VAL A 200 1.08 0.39 -11.11
N LYS A 201 1.05 -0.52 -10.13
CA LYS A 201 -0.09 -0.69 -9.21
C LYS A 201 0.07 0.04 -7.87
N HIS A 202 1.07 -0.31 -7.06
CA HIS A 202 1.21 0.28 -5.71
C HIS A 202 1.79 1.70 -5.79
N GLY A 203 2.82 1.90 -6.60
CA GLY A 203 3.50 3.19 -6.75
C GLY A 203 4.67 3.38 -5.78
N ASP A 204 4.71 2.64 -4.67
CA ASP A 204 5.77 2.65 -3.66
C ASP A 204 6.52 1.31 -3.53
N LEU A 205 6.20 0.34 -4.39
CA LEU A 205 6.84 -0.98 -4.45
C LEU A 205 7.27 -1.27 -5.88
N GLU A 206 8.58 -1.32 -6.10
CA GLU A 206 9.19 -1.43 -7.43
C GLU A 206 10.57 -2.12 -7.38
N ASP A 207 11.04 -2.59 -8.54
CA ASP A 207 12.34 -3.25 -8.68
C ASP A 207 13.52 -2.43 -8.18
N ALA A 208 13.44 -1.10 -8.32
CA ALA A 208 14.50 -0.21 -7.87
C ALA A 208 14.81 -0.40 -6.38
N LEU A 209 13.84 -0.83 -5.56
CA LEU A 209 14.05 -1.11 -4.13
C LEU A 209 15.03 -2.26 -3.86
N LEU A 210 15.37 -3.08 -4.86
CA LEU A 210 16.38 -4.12 -4.74
C LEU A 210 17.80 -3.56 -4.68
N THR A 211 18.03 -2.40 -5.29
CA THR A 211 19.37 -1.84 -5.52
C THR A 211 19.48 -0.35 -5.19
N SER A 212 18.42 0.30 -4.72
CA SER A 212 18.43 1.73 -4.39
C SER A 212 18.96 1.98 -2.99
N GLY A 213 19.46 3.21 -2.78
CA GLY A 213 19.92 3.66 -1.48
C GLY A 213 18.81 4.21 -0.59
N THR A 214 19.23 4.75 0.55
CA THR A 214 18.40 5.40 1.56
C THR A 214 17.71 6.67 1.07
N ASP A 215 18.08 7.19 -0.10
CA ASP A 215 17.37 8.26 -0.80
C ASP A 215 16.00 7.82 -1.33
N VAL A 216 15.86 6.54 -1.71
CA VAL A 216 14.59 5.96 -2.14
C VAL A 216 13.80 5.42 -0.94
N ASP A 217 14.41 4.59 -0.10
CA ASP A 217 13.79 4.06 1.12
C ASP A 217 14.84 3.87 2.23
N VAL A 218 14.66 4.53 3.37
CA VAL A 218 15.63 4.49 4.48
C VAL A 218 15.75 3.13 5.17
N HIS A 219 14.75 2.26 5.06
CA HIS A 219 14.75 0.93 5.69
C HIS A 219 15.37 -0.11 4.76
N MET A 220 15.00 -0.08 3.48
CA MET A 220 15.44 -1.06 2.47
C MET A 220 16.71 -0.67 1.72
N GLY A 221 17.18 0.57 1.85
CA GLY A 221 18.35 1.08 1.14
C GLY A 221 19.63 0.25 1.38
N TYR A 222 20.37 -0.06 0.32
CA TYR A 222 21.59 -0.89 0.40
C TYR A 222 22.73 -0.24 1.21
N ASP A 223 22.75 1.09 1.28
CA ASP A 223 23.68 1.93 2.04
C ASP A 223 23.21 2.17 3.49
N GLY A 224 22.11 1.53 3.90
CA GLY A 224 21.54 1.57 5.25
C GLY A 224 21.41 0.18 5.88
N LEU A 225 20.28 -0.07 6.56
CA LEU A 225 19.99 -1.37 7.18
C LEU A 225 19.72 -2.47 6.14
N ASN A 226 19.37 -2.10 4.91
CA ASN A 226 19.06 -3.03 3.82
C ASN A 226 18.06 -4.12 4.25
N MET A 227 17.01 -3.71 4.98
CA MET A 227 16.01 -4.62 5.54
C MET A 227 15.33 -5.45 4.45
N GLU A 228 15.05 -6.71 4.74
CA GLU A 228 14.18 -7.56 3.93
C GLU A 228 12.71 -7.30 4.26
N CYS A 229 11.78 -7.66 3.36
CA CYS A 229 10.34 -7.42 3.62
C CYS A 229 9.86 -8.07 4.92
N ILE A 230 10.38 -9.26 5.22
CA ILE A 230 10.03 -10.07 6.40
C ILE A 230 10.53 -9.48 7.72
N ASP A 231 11.43 -8.49 7.69
CA ASP A 231 11.91 -7.81 8.90
C ASP A 231 10.78 -6.95 9.50
N CYS A 232 9.98 -6.29 8.66
CA CYS A 232 8.77 -5.58 9.08
C CYS A 232 7.51 -6.46 9.02
N HIS A 233 7.50 -7.45 8.13
CA HIS A 233 6.37 -8.36 7.88
C HIS A 233 6.71 -9.79 8.30
N PRO A 234 6.98 -10.06 9.59
CA PRO A 234 7.29 -11.41 10.04
C PRO A 234 6.10 -12.34 9.79
N ALA A 235 6.40 -13.60 9.53
CA ALA A 235 5.40 -14.65 9.40
C ALA A 235 5.36 -15.50 10.67
N GLU A 236 4.17 -15.72 11.20
CA GLU A 236 3.94 -16.79 12.17
C GLU A 236 3.11 -17.88 11.48
N LYS A 237 3.62 -19.12 11.44
CA LYS A 237 2.93 -20.24 10.78
C LYS A 237 2.48 -19.91 9.35
N HIS A 238 3.39 -19.34 8.56
CA HIS A 238 3.16 -18.84 7.19
C HIS A 238 2.02 -17.80 7.04
N VAL A 239 1.54 -17.23 8.14
CA VAL A 239 0.62 -16.09 8.14
C VAL A 239 1.45 -14.82 8.31
N MET A 240 1.66 -14.12 7.19
CA MET A 240 2.40 -12.86 7.14
C MET A 240 1.68 -11.75 7.91
N LYS A 241 2.43 -11.00 8.75
CA LYS A 241 1.97 -9.75 9.36
C LYS A 241 1.83 -8.65 8.31
N GLY A 242 0.90 -7.72 8.52
CA GLY A 242 0.71 -6.55 7.65
C GLY A 242 -0.32 -6.78 6.55
N LYS A 243 -1.59 -6.92 6.95
CA LYS A 243 -2.69 -6.92 5.99
C LYS A 243 -2.72 -5.59 5.23
N LEU A 244 -2.97 -5.63 3.92
CA LEU A 244 -3.16 -4.45 3.09
C LEU A 244 -4.63 -4.05 3.04
N TYR A 245 -4.93 -2.75 3.24
CA TYR A 245 -6.31 -2.23 3.26
C TYR A 245 -7.04 -2.30 1.92
N ALA A 246 -6.33 -2.40 0.78
CA ALA A 246 -6.95 -2.63 -0.52
C ALA A 246 -7.56 -4.04 -0.70
N VAL A 247 -7.26 -4.97 0.22
CA VAL A 247 -7.75 -6.37 0.18
C VAL A 247 -8.12 -6.90 1.59
N SER A 248 -8.40 -6.00 2.53
CA SER A 248 -8.75 -6.28 3.92
C SER A 248 -9.55 -5.13 4.52
N SER A 249 -10.49 -5.43 5.42
CA SER A 249 -11.50 -4.46 5.89
C SER A 249 -11.39 -4.05 7.34
N MET A 250 -10.70 -4.79 8.21
CA MET A 250 -10.63 -4.48 9.64
C MET A 250 -9.23 -4.05 10.09
N ASN A 251 -9.11 -3.14 11.05
CA ASN A 251 -7.82 -2.73 11.62
C ASN A 251 -7.16 -3.82 12.51
N ARG A 252 -6.73 -4.93 11.91
CA ARG A 252 -6.13 -6.10 12.58
C ARG A 252 -4.92 -6.62 11.81
N ASN A 253 -3.94 -7.16 12.53
CA ASN A 253 -2.71 -7.74 11.98
C ASN A 253 -2.00 -6.77 11.01
N ARG A 254 -1.69 -5.57 11.50
CA ARG A 254 -1.01 -4.50 10.76
C ARG A 254 0.47 -4.47 11.11
N ALA A 255 1.30 -4.06 10.16
CA ALA A 255 2.69 -3.67 10.41
C ALA A 255 2.69 -2.16 10.64
N LEU A 256 3.29 -1.70 11.73
CA LEU A 256 3.21 -0.32 12.18
C LEU A 256 4.62 0.24 12.40
N CYS A 257 4.82 1.53 12.13
CA CYS A 257 6.07 2.21 12.46
C CYS A 257 6.41 2.07 13.96
N THR A 258 5.38 1.95 14.80
CA THR A 258 5.50 1.80 16.25
C THR A 258 5.95 0.42 16.73
N ASP A 259 6.07 -0.56 15.83
CA ASP A 259 6.69 -1.85 16.16
C ASP A 259 8.19 -1.69 16.46
N CYS A 260 8.85 -0.68 15.86
CA CYS A 260 10.27 -0.37 16.05
C CYS A 260 10.51 1.03 16.65
N HIS A 261 9.63 2.00 16.36
CA HIS A 261 9.74 3.37 16.86
C HIS A 261 8.79 3.63 18.03
N THR A 262 9.13 4.57 18.92
CA THR A 262 8.17 5.04 19.93
C THR A 262 7.03 5.81 19.26
N SER A 263 5.83 5.82 19.85
CA SER A 263 4.67 6.60 19.37
C SER A 263 4.88 8.13 19.37
N MET A 264 5.92 8.61 20.07
CA MET A 264 6.31 10.02 20.13
C MET A 264 7.79 10.19 19.74
N PRO A 265 8.19 9.87 18.48
CA PRO A 265 9.58 9.69 18.05
C PRO A 265 10.40 11.00 17.92
N HIS A 266 9.80 12.18 18.11
CA HIS A 266 10.44 13.48 17.88
C HIS A 266 10.94 14.13 19.18
N LYS A 267 11.92 15.04 19.06
CA LYS A 267 12.40 15.83 20.21
C LYS A 267 11.41 16.95 20.52
N GLU A 268 10.85 17.55 19.48
CA GLU A 268 9.83 18.57 19.54
C GLU A 268 8.47 17.96 19.92
N THR A 269 7.88 18.43 21.00
CA THR A 269 6.59 17.92 21.50
C THR A 269 5.46 18.17 20.51
N ILE A 270 5.49 19.31 19.82
CA ILE A 270 4.44 19.66 18.85
C ILE A 270 4.33 18.64 17.71
N ILE A 271 5.46 18.09 17.23
CA ILE A 271 5.42 17.05 16.17
C ILE A 271 4.88 15.74 16.73
N ASN A 272 5.19 15.41 17.99
CA ASN A 272 4.61 14.24 18.65
C ASN A 272 3.09 14.36 18.84
N GLU A 273 2.55 15.56 19.05
CA GLU A 273 1.10 15.77 19.15
C GLU A 273 0.40 15.53 17.80
N HIS A 274 1.07 15.76 16.68
CA HIS A 274 0.51 15.47 15.36
C HIS A 274 0.23 13.97 15.16
N SER A 275 0.98 13.08 15.82
CA SER A 275 0.76 11.63 15.66
C SER A 275 -0.61 11.16 16.16
N LEU A 276 -1.36 12.01 16.88
CA LEU A 276 -2.75 11.73 17.24
C LEU A 276 -3.70 11.72 16.04
N LYS A 277 -3.41 12.51 15.00
CA LYS A 277 -4.31 12.71 13.85
C LYS A 277 -3.60 12.63 12.49
N VAL A 278 -2.28 12.48 12.47
CA VAL A 278 -1.47 12.40 11.25
C VAL A 278 -0.60 11.15 11.35
N ALA A 279 -0.77 10.21 10.42
CA ALA A 279 0.05 9.01 10.39
C ALA A 279 1.50 9.33 10.05
N CYS A 280 2.45 8.53 10.55
CA CYS A 280 3.89 8.72 10.29
C CYS A 280 4.19 8.80 8.78
N GLN A 281 3.53 7.94 8.00
CA GLN A 281 3.64 7.89 6.54
C GLN A 281 3.34 9.24 5.88
N THR A 282 2.37 10.01 6.38
CA THR A 282 1.95 11.31 5.80
C THR A 282 3.10 12.32 5.78
N CYS A 283 3.93 12.33 6.83
CA CYS A 283 5.07 13.23 6.92
C CYS A 283 6.34 12.63 6.30
N HIS A 284 6.52 11.32 6.40
CA HIS A 284 7.77 10.67 6.04
C HIS A 284 7.80 10.07 4.63
N ILE A 285 6.69 10.10 3.89
CA ILE A 285 6.62 9.70 2.48
C ILE A 285 6.08 10.88 1.65
N PRO A 286 6.90 11.94 1.45
CA PRO A 286 6.47 13.15 0.76
C PRO A 286 6.13 12.92 -0.72
N THR A 287 6.77 11.93 -1.35
CA THR A 287 6.53 11.48 -2.72
C THR A 287 6.70 9.98 -2.83
N TYR A 288 5.97 9.38 -3.77
CA TYR A 288 6.13 7.98 -4.20
C TYR A 288 6.45 7.92 -5.71
N ALA A 289 6.65 6.72 -6.24
CA ALA A 289 7.13 6.52 -7.62
C ALA A 289 8.42 7.30 -7.88
N LYS A 290 9.36 7.21 -6.92
CA LYS A 290 10.59 7.99 -6.91
C LYS A 290 11.50 7.65 -8.08
N VAL A 291 11.56 6.37 -8.48
CA VAL A 291 12.46 5.89 -9.54
C VAL A 291 11.70 5.62 -10.83
N ASN A 292 10.71 4.73 -10.82
CA ASN A 292 9.88 4.44 -11.99
C ASN A 292 8.48 5.04 -11.89
N ALA A 293 7.90 5.39 -13.04
CA ALA A 293 6.55 5.93 -13.09
C ALA A 293 5.51 4.88 -12.69
N THR A 294 4.38 5.36 -12.15
CA THR A 294 3.21 4.56 -11.79
C THR A 294 2.00 5.03 -12.56
N LYS A 295 1.11 4.10 -12.90
CA LYS A 295 -0.15 4.43 -13.56
C LYS A 295 -1.11 5.09 -12.58
N MET A 296 -1.65 6.23 -12.97
CA MET A 296 -2.58 7.08 -12.21
C MET A 296 -4.00 7.04 -12.77
N TYR A 297 -4.13 6.77 -14.07
CA TYR A 297 -5.41 6.61 -14.75
C TYR A 297 -5.39 5.44 -15.75
N TRP A 298 -6.50 4.72 -15.86
CA TRP A 298 -6.72 3.69 -16.88
C TRP A 298 -8.14 3.78 -17.46
N ASP A 299 -8.26 4.13 -18.74
CA ASP A 299 -9.52 4.16 -19.47
C ASP A 299 -9.71 2.94 -20.37
N TRP A 300 -10.51 1.97 -19.94
CA TRP A 300 -10.86 0.82 -20.79
C TRP A 300 -11.84 1.17 -21.91
N SER A 301 -12.53 2.32 -21.85
CA SER A 301 -13.56 2.67 -22.84
C SER A 301 -13.00 2.98 -24.22
N THR A 302 -11.70 3.27 -24.29
CA THR A 302 -11.00 3.56 -25.54
C THR A 302 -10.27 2.35 -26.10
N ALA A 303 -10.26 1.22 -25.38
CA ALA A 303 -9.65 -0.02 -25.84
C ALA A 303 -10.36 -0.57 -27.08
N GLY A 304 -9.62 -1.27 -27.94
CA GLY A 304 -10.11 -1.88 -29.17
C GLY A 304 -9.90 -1.05 -30.44
N LYS A 305 -9.29 0.14 -30.38
CA LYS A 305 -8.88 0.84 -31.61
C LYS A 305 -7.72 0.08 -32.25
N LEU A 306 -7.83 -0.16 -33.54
CA LEU A 306 -6.83 -0.84 -34.37
C LEU A 306 -6.33 0.11 -35.45
N LYS A 307 -5.09 -0.09 -35.90
CA LYS A 307 -4.51 0.62 -37.04
C LYS A 307 -4.28 -0.41 -38.15
N ASP A 308 -4.91 -0.21 -39.29
CA ASP A 308 -4.86 -1.14 -40.43
C ASP A 308 -5.26 -2.59 -40.04
N GLY A 309 -6.27 -2.71 -39.18
CA GLY A 309 -6.77 -4.00 -38.67
C GLY A 309 -5.85 -4.70 -37.67
N LYS A 310 -4.75 -4.07 -37.23
CA LYS A 310 -3.79 -4.62 -36.27
C LYS A 310 -3.77 -3.82 -34.97
N PRO A 311 -3.50 -4.47 -33.82
CA PRO A 311 -3.30 -3.77 -32.57
C PRO A 311 -2.06 -2.89 -32.64
N TYR A 312 -2.12 -1.74 -31.96
CA TYR A 312 -1.03 -0.79 -31.86
C TYR A 312 -0.90 -0.26 -30.43
N HIS A 313 0.17 0.49 -30.19
CA HIS A 313 0.42 1.19 -28.94
C HIS A 313 0.96 2.59 -29.23
N GLU A 314 0.81 3.46 -28.24
CA GLU A 314 1.42 4.78 -28.21
C GLU A 314 2.17 4.95 -26.89
N GLU A 315 3.15 5.83 -26.86
CA GLU A 315 3.96 6.11 -25.68
C GLU A 315 3.89 7.60 -25.31
N ASP A 316 4.03 7.90 -24.02
CA ASP A 316 4.20 9.25 -23.51
C ASP A 316 5.65 9.73 -23.65
N SER A 317 5.93 10.97 -23.24
CA SER A 317 7.28 11.56 -23.30
C SER A 317 8.31 10.88 -22.39
N MET A 318 7.89 10.01 -21.48
CA MET A 318 8.76 9.22 -20.60
C MET A 318 8.96 7.79 -21.12
N GLY A 319 8.38 7.43 -22.27
CA GLY A 319 8.43 6.08 -22.84
C GLY A 319 7.48 5.09 -22.17
N ASN A 320 6.52 5.55 -21.36
CA ASN A 320 5.47 4.66 -20.87
C ASN A 320 4.38 4.53 -21.93
N HIS A 321 3.78 3.35 -22.08
CA HIS A 321 2.61 3.23 -22.94
C HIS A 321 1.51 4.18 -22.47
N SER A 322 1.11 5.13 -23.33
CA SER A 322 -0.03 6.03 -23.13
C SER A 322 -1.31 5.43 -23.68
N TYR A 323 -1.20 4.52 -24.65
CA TYR A 323 -2.32 3.74 -25.20
C TYR A 323 -1.88 2.32 -25.57
N LEU A 324 -2.76 1.34 -25.36
CA LEU A 324 -2.63 -0.02 -25.89
C LEU A 324 -3.97 -0.48 -26.45
N SER A 325 -4.03 -1.02 -27.69
CA SER A 325 -5.30 -1.56 -28.23
C SER A 325 -6.00 -2.54 -27.30
N ILE A 326 -5.24 -3.35 -26.58
CA ILE A 326 -5.75 -4.37 -25.66
C ILE A 326 -6.26 -3.83 -24.32
N LYS A 327 -5.99 -2.56 -24.00
CA LYS A 327 -6.21 -2.02 -22.64
C LYS A 327 -6.76 -0.59 -22.60
N GLY A 328 -6.67 0.19 -23.67
CA GLY A 328 -7.11 1.58 -23.75
C GLY A 328 -6.04 2.57 -23.32
N ASP A 329 -6.47 3.74 -22.84
CA ASP A 329 -5.60 4.88 -22.51
C ASP A 329 -5.10 4.84 -21.06
N PHE A 330 -3.91 5.42 -20.84
CA PHE A 330 -3.26 5.51 -19.54
C PHE A 330 -2.72 6.90 -19.27
N VAL A 331 -2.71 7.28 -18.00
CA VAL A 331 -1.92 8.42 -17.50
C VAL A 331 -0.94 7.91 -16.46
N TRP A 332 0.31 8.36 -16.54
CA TRP A 332 1.39 7.99 -15.64
C TRP A 332 1.85 9.18 -14.81
N GLY A 333 2.40 8.90 -13.63
CA GLY A 333 3.04 9.89 -12.76
C GLY A 333 4.36 9.35 -12.22
N LYS A 334 5.33 10.24 -12.04
CA LYS A 334 6.63 9.96 -11.43
C LYS A 334 6.93 11.05 -10.39
N ASN A 335 7.56 10.68 -9.28
CA ASN A 335 7.73 11.57 -8.11
C ASN A 335 6.41 12.21 -7.67
N VAL A 336 5.38 11.38 -7.50
CA VAL A 336 4.01 11.84 -7.27
C VAL A 336 3.82 12.19 -5.80
N GLU A 337 3.25 13.37 -5.53
CA GLU A 337 2.76 13.73 -4.20
C GLU A 337 1.52 12.89 -3.85
N PRO A 338 1.46 12.21 -2.69
CA PRO A 338 0.28 11.48 -2.28
C PRO A 338 -0.94 12.40 -2.14
N GLU A 339 -2.13 11.84 -2.36
CA GLU A 339 -3.36 12.44 -1.87
C GLU A 339 -3.54 12.04 -0.39
N TYR A 340 -4.24 12.86 0.39
CA TYR A 340 -4.40 12.63 1.83
C TYR A 340 -5.86 12.46 2.19
N VAL A 341 -6.16 11.45 3.00
CA VAL A 341 -7.53 11.12 3.42
C VAL A 341 -7.58 10.75 4.90
N TRP A 342 -8.71 10.99 5.54
CA TRP A 342 -9.00 10.43 6.86
C TRP A 342 -9.16 8.92 6.76
N PHE A 343 -8.58 8.21 7.72
CA PHE A 343 -8.66 6.77 7.77
C PHE A 343 -8.59 6.20 9.19
N ASN A 344 -9.58 5.40 9.57
CA ASN A 344 -9.70 4.74 10.88
C ASN A 344 -9.24 3.27 10.89
N GLY A 345 -8.67 2.79 9.77
CA GLY A 345 -8.24 1.40 9.65
C GLY A 345 -9.33 0.44 9.18
N THR A 346 -10.52 0.93 8.83
CA THR A 346 -11.61 0.09 8.27
C THR A 346 -11.98 0.50 6.84
N ALA A 347 -12.29 -0.48 6.01
CA ALA A 347 -12.58 -0.24 4.59
C ALA A 347 -13.71 -1.14 4.08
N ASN A 348 -14.52 -0.60 3.17
CA ASN A 348 -15.43 -1.37 2.35
C ASN A 348 -14.79 -1.69 1.00
N HIS A 349 -15.33 -2.69 0.32
CA HIS A 349 -14.88 -3.13 -1.00
C HIS A 349 -16.07 -3.36 -1.92
N TYR A 350 -15.88 -3.09 -3.20
CA TYR A 350 -16.75 -3.58 -4.24
C TYR A 350 -16.46 -5.07 -4.47
N LEU A 351 -17.49 -5.89 -4.32
CA LEU A 351 -17.45 -7.34 -4.54
C LEU A 351 -18.19 -7.70 -5.82
N VAL A 352 -17.81 -8.82 -6.41
CA VAL A 352 -18.53 -9.40 -7.55
C VAL A 352 -20.02 -9.53 -7.21
N GLY A 353 -20.88 -8.97 -8.06
CA GLY A 353 -22.34 -8.99 -7.90
C GLY A 353 -22.92 -7.76 -7.18
N ASP A 354 -22.09 -6.86 -6.64
CA ASP A 354 -22.59 -5.63 -6.02
C ASP A 354 -23.28 -4.71 -7.04
N THR A 355 -24.42 -4.14 -6.66
CA THR A 355 -25.11 -3.16 -7.51
C THR A 355 -24.54 -1.77 -7.32
N ILE A 356 -24.27 -1.09 -8.44
CA ILE A 356 -23.90 0.33 -8.50
C ILE A 356 -25.16 1.16 -8.28
N SER A 357 -25.18 1.94 -7.20
CA SER A 357 -26.32 2.78 -6.83
C SER A 357 -26.59 3.88 -7.86
N ASP A 358 -25.54 4.57 -8.30
CA ASP A 358 -25.59 5.66 -9.27
C ASP A 358 -24.40 5.58 -10.24
N THR A 359 -24.69 5.30 -11.51
CA THR A 359 -23.68 5.15 -12.57
C THR A 359 -23.18 6.50 -13.12
N THR A 360 -23.76 7.61 -12.67
CA THR A 360 -23.28 8.97 -12.98
C THR A 360 -22.18 9.43 -12.02
N GLN A 361 -22.08 8.79 -10.85
CA GLN A 361 -21.05 9.05 -9.85
C GLN A 361 -19.87 8.10 -10.02
N VAL A 362 -18.72 8.50 -9.46
CA VAL A 362 -17.53 7.65 -9.42
C VAL A 362 -17.76 6.48 -8.46
N VAL A 363 -17.60 5.25 -8.96
CA VAL A 363 -17.70 4.03 -8.17
C VAL A 363 -16.41 3.84 -7.37
N LYS A 364 -16.53 3.80 -6.04
CA LYS A 364 -15.39 3.59 -5.16
C LYS A 364 -15.16 2.10 -4.96
N MET A 365 -14.07 1.60 -5.51
CA MET A 365 -13.71 0.18 -5.46
C MET A 365 -13.36 -0.29 -4.05
N ASN A 366 -12.73 0.59 -3.26
CA ASN A 366 -12.39 0.33 -1.87
C ASN A 366 -12.47 1.61 -1.03
N GLN A 367 -13.66 1.94 -0.53
CA GLN A 367 -13.86 3.11 0.32
C GLN A 367 -13.12 2.92 1.65
N LEU A 368 -12.19 3.83 1.94
CA LEU A 368 -11.55 3.95 3.24
C LEU A 368 -12.45 4.77 4.19
N TYR A 369 -12.75 4.27 5.38
CA TYR A 369 -13.58 4.98 6.35
C TYR A 369 -12.75 5.81 7.33
N GLY A 370 -13.35 6.88 7.85
CA GLY A 370 -12.75 7.77 8.83
C GLY A 370 -13.18 9.21 8.59
N SER A 371 -13.17 10.00 9.66
CA SER A 371 -13.39 11.44 9.62
C SER A 371 -12.58 12.12 10.72
N TYR A 372 -12.63 13.45 10.79
CA TYR A 372 -11.95 14.17 11.87
C TYR A 372 -12.51 13.79 13.25
N GLU A 373 -13.82 13.61 13.36
CA GLU A 373 -14.55 13.29 14.60
C GLU A 373 -14.26 11.88 15.10
N ASP A 374 -13.90 10.97 14.20
CA ASP A 374 -13.51 9.61 14.56
C ASP A 374 -12.18 9.62 15.33
N ARG A 375 -12.22 9.12 16.57
CA ARG A 375 -11.07 9.14 17.50
C ARG A 375 -9.91 8.29 17.01
N ASP A 376 -10.20 7.24 16.25
CA ASP A 376 -9.19 6.29 15.74
C ASP A 376 -8.70 6.69 14.35
N ALA A 377 -9.30 7.70 13.73
CA ALA A 377 -8.91 8.17 12.40
C ALA A 377 -7.68 9.08 12.42
N GLN A 378 -6.76 8.79 11.50
CA GLN A 378 -5.61 9.61 11.16
C GLN A 378 -5.64 9.99 9.68
N ILE A 379 -4.99 11.10 9.33
CA ILE A 379 -4.69 11.46 7.95
C ILE A 379 -3.56 10.55 7.46
N ILE A 380 -3.82 9.81 6.37
CA ILE A 380 -2.85 8.91 5.73
C ILE A 380 -2.54 9.36 4.28
N PRO A 381 -1.36 9.04 3.74
CA PRO A 381 -1.07 9.23 2.32
C PRO A 381 -1.61 8.05 1.50
N VAL A 382 -2.25 8.36 0.38
CA VAL A 382 -2.79 7.38 -0.57
C VAL A 382 -2.41 7.74 -2.00
N LYS A 383 -2.12 6.73 -2.80
CA LYS A 383 -2.30 6.79 -4.25
C LYS A 383 -3.77 6.54 -4.56
N ILE A 384 -4.42 7.44 -5.28
CA ILE A 384 -5.76 7.17 -5.83
C ILE A 384 -5.59 6.86 -7.31
N HIS A 385 -5.82 5.59 -7.67
CA HIS A 385 -5.89 5.19 -9.06
C HIS A 385 -7.31 5.41 -9.57
N ARG A 386 -7.44 6.21 -10.63
CA ARG A 386 -8.72 6.51 -11.29
C ARG A 386 -8.86 5.68 -12.56
N GLY A 387 -10.08 5.47 -13.02
CA GLY A 387 -10.25 4.80 -14.30
C GLY A 387 -11.68 4.81 -14.81
N LYS A 388 -11.87 4.19 -15.97
CA LYS A 388 -13.17 3.89 -16.54
C LYS A 388 -13.21 2.43 -16.93
N GLN A 389 -14.14 1.65 -16.39
CA GLN A 389 -14.19 0.20 -16.63
C GLN A 389 -15.59 -0.27 -16.99
N VAL A 390 -15.63 -1.45 -17.61
CA VAL A 390 -16.85 -2.02 -18.17
C VAL A 390 -17.86 -2.41 -17.09
N TYR A 391 -19.14 -2.10 -17.32
CA TYR A 391 -20.25 -2.45 -16.45
C TYR A 391 -21.50 -2.80 -17.26
N ASP A 392 -22.40 -3.59 -16.68
CA ASP A 392 -23.69 -3.95 -17.27
C ASP A 392 -24.70 -2.84 -17.03
N LYS A 393 -25.26 -2.24 -18.11
CA LYS A 393 -26.15 -1.07 -17.99
C LYS A 393 -27.47 -1.37 -17.30
N LYS A 394 -28.02 -2.57 -17.51
CA LYS A 394 -29.35 -2.95 -16.99
C LYS A 394 -29.25 -3.51 -15.59
N ASN A 395 -28.29 -4.39 -15.35
CA ASN A 395 -28.07 -4.98 -14.02
C ASN A 395 -27.34 -4.03 -13.07
N LYS A 396 -26.70 -2.97 -13.61
CA LYS A 396 -25.90 -1.99 -12.85
C LYS A 396 -24.81 -2.65 -12.01
N VAL A 397 -24.10 -3.63 -12.56
CA VAL A 397 -22.97 -4.30 -11.91
C VAL A 397 -21.70 -4.12 -12.75
N LEU A 398 -20.54 -4.04 -12.13
CA LEU A 398 -19.27 -4.12 -12.85
C LEU A 398 -19.15 -5.49 -13.50
N ILE A 399 -18.63 -5.50 -14.73
CA ILE A 399 -18.44 -6.73 -15.49
C ILE A 399 -17.05 -7.28 -15.19
N GLN A 400 -16.95 -8.59 -14.95
CA GLN A 400 -15.71 -9.36 -15.02
C GLN A 400 -15.57 -9.88 -16.46
N PRO A 401 -14.76 -9.27 -17.33
CA PRO A 401 -14.59 -9.75 -18.70
C PRO A 401 -13.57 -10.89 -18.78
N ASN A 402 -13.72 -11.74 -19.79
CA ASN A 402 -12.63 -12.59 -20.28
C ASN A 402 -11.63 -11.73 -21.06
N LEU A 403 -10.45 -11.50 -20.50
CA LEU A 403 -9.40 -10.68 -21.09
C LEU A 403 -8.37 -11.52 -21.83
N SER A 404 -8.07 -12.73 -21.37
CA SER A 404 -6.92 -13.51 -21.83
C SER A 404 -7.30 -14.96 -22.11
N ASP A 405 -7.02 -15.41 -23.34
CA ASP A 405 -7.11 -16.81 -23.76
C ASP A 405 -5.93 -17.08 -24.70
N SER A 406 -5.44 -18.31 -24.74
CA SER A 406 -4.35 -18.71 -25.64
C SER A 406 -4.83 -18.95 -27.07
N VAL A 407 -6.14 -19.05 -27.28
CA VAL A 407 -6.78 -19.34 -28.57
C VAL A 407 -7.61 -18.14 -29.02
N GLU A 408 -7.27 -17.61 -30.20
CA GLU A 408 -8.05 -16.56 -30.86
C GLU A 408 -9.46 -17.06 -31.18
N GLY A 409 -10.47 -16.20 -31.00
CA GLY A 409 -11.86 -16.55 -31.26
C GLY A 409 -12.57 -17.23 -30.08
N ASN A 410 -11.93 -17.39 -28.92
CA ASN A 410 -12.57 -17.91 -27.70
C ASN A 410 -13.27 -16.83 -26.85
N GLY A 411 -13.24 -15.56 -27.28
CA GLY A 411 -13.91 -14.47 -26.59
C GLY A 411 -13.05 -13.72 -25.58
N ALA A 412 -11.73 -13.85 -25.65
CA ALA A 412 -10.82 -13.01 -24.87
C ALA A 412 -10.66 -11.63 -25.50
N PHE A 413 -10.81 -10.57 -24.71
CA PHE A 413 -10.72 -9.22 -25.23
C PHE A 413 -9.35 -8.88 -25.83
N TRP A 414 -8.25 -9.36 -25.26
CA TRP A 414 -6.90 -9.03 -25.75
C TRP A 414 -6.57 -9.62 -27.12
N THR A 415 -7.32 -10.62 -27.58
CA THR A 415 -7.17 -11.23 -28.91
C THR A 415 -8.30 -10.82 -29.85
N ASP A 416 -9.55 -10.87 -29.37
CA ASP A 416 -10.74 -10.75 -30.21
C ASP A 416 -11.27 -9.30 -30.31
N PHE A 417 -10.80 -8.40 -29.43
CA PHE A 417 -11.23 -6.99 -29.34
C PHE A 417 -12.76 -6.79 -29.29
N ASN A 418 -13.49 -7.76 -28.74
CA ASN A 418 -14.95 -7.77 -28.69
C ASN A 418 -15.46 -7.74 -27.24
N TRP A 419 -15.88 -6.57 -26.78
CA TRP A 419 -16.41 -6.37 -25.42
C TRP A 419 -17.66 -7.19 -25.12
N GLN A 420 -18.56 -7.36 -26.09
CA GLN A 420 -19.80 -8.12 -25.90
C GLN A 420 -19.48 -9.58 -25.54
N LYS A 421 -18.61 -10.21 -26.33
CA LYS A 421 -18.23 -11.62 -26.16
C LYS A 421 -17.38 -11.83 -24.91
N ALA A 422 -16.44 -10.92 -24.65
CA ALA A 422 -15.63 -10.93 -23.44
C ALA A 422 -16.47 -10.78 -22.17
N SER A 423 -17.45 -9.87 -22.17
CA SER A 423 -18.38 -9.66 -21.07
C SER A 423 -19.27 -10.89 -20.83
N GLN A 424 -19.83 -11.45 -21.90
CA GLN A 424 -20.67 -12.65 -21.81
C GLN A 424 -19.91 -13.82 -21.21
N LYS A 425 -18.73 -14.15 -21.76
CA LYS A 425 -17.91 -15.27 -21.29
C LYS A 425 -17.44 -15.10 -19.85
N GLY A 426 -16.95 -13.91 -19.52
CA GLY A 426 -16.46 -13.61 -18.19
C GLY A 426 -17.55 -13.70 -17.13
N MET A 427 -18.72 -13.13 -17.38
CA MET A 427 -19.87 -13.16 -16.45
C MET A 427 -20.47 -14.57 -16.30
N GLU A 428 -20.60 -15.32 -17.40
CA GLU A 428 -21.06 -16.72 -17.37
C GLU A 428 -20.17 -17.58 -16.47
N TYR A 429 -18.85 -17.43 -16.59
CA TYR A 429 -17.89 -18.22 -15.83
C TYR A 429 -17.98 -18.01 -14.32
N ILE A 430 -18.26 -16.78 -13.87
CA ILE A 430 -18.44 -16.44 -12.45
C ILE A 430 -19.90 -16.55 -11.99
N ASP A 431 -20.75 -17.21 -12.79
CA ASP A 431 -22.16 -17.48 -12.49
C ASP A 431 -22.97 -16.18 -12.26
N GLN A 432 -22.62 -15.09 -12.95
CA GLN A 432 -23.31 -13.80 -12.94
C GLN A 432 -24.14 -13.58 -14.21
N LYS A 433 -25.26 -12.86 -14.08
CA LYS A 433 -26.10 -12.51 -15.23
C LYS A 433 -25.48 -11.38 -16.04
N TYR A 434 -25.50 -11.52 -17.35
CA TYR A 434 -25.19 -10.45 -18.29
C TYR A 434 -26.42 -10.11 -19.12
N SER A 435 -26.79 -8.83 -19.15
CA SER A 435 -28.00 -8.34 -19.81
C SER A 435 -27.87 -8.20 -21.33
N GLY A 436 -26.65 -8.35 -21.85
CA GLY A 436 -26.31 -8.09 -23.24
C GLY A 436 -26.05 -6.62 -23.55
N ASP A 437 -26.12 -5.71 -22.58
CA ASP A 437 -25.79 -4.29 -22.77
C ASP A 437 -24.71 -3.84 -21.78
N TYR A 438 -23.60 -3.32 -22.29
CA TYR A 438 -22.49 -2.83 -21.51
C TYR A 438 -22.25 -1.33 -21.72
N GLY A 439 -21.67 -0.69 -20.70
CA GLY A 439 -21.16 0.67 -20.76
C GLY A 439 -19.84 0.76 -20.00
N PHE A 440 -19.37 1.99 -19.79
CA PHE A 440 -18.18 2.26 -18.99
C PHE A 440 -18.51 3.28 -17.91
N VAL A 441 -18.10 2.99 -16.67
CA VAL A 441 -18.33 3.83 -15.49
C VAL A 441 -16.99 4.28 -14.90
N HIS A 442 -16.96 5.48 -14.34
CA HIS A 442 -15.79 6.00 -13.65
C HIS A 442 -15.58 5.27 -12.32
N THR A 443 -14.33 4.97 -11.99
CA THR A 443 -13.96 4.27 -10.76
C THR A 443 -12.76 4.92 -10.08
N GLU A 444 -12.71 4.77 -8.76
CA GLU A 444 -11.57 5.15 -7.94
C GLU A 444 -11.17 4.01 -7.00
N MET A 445 -9.86 3.80 -6.85
CA MET A 445 -9.29 2.80 -5.95
C MET A 445 -8.15 3.43 -5.15
N TYR A 446 -8.25 3.31 -3.83
CA TYR A 446 -7.32 3.90 -2.86
C TYR A 446 -6.23 2.90 -2.49
N TRP A 447 -4.97 3.29 -2.60
CA TRP A 447 -3.79 2.50 -2.26
C TRP A 447 -2.98 3.25 -1.21
N PRO A 448 -3.09 2.91 0.09
CA PRO A 448 -2.25 3.50 1.12
C PRO A 448 -0.77 3.30 0.83
N ILE A 449 0.01 4.38 0.95
CA ILE A 449 1.44 4.39 0.71
C ILE A 449 2.18 4.13 2.03
N ASN A 450 3.06 3.13 2.04
CA ASN A 450 3.73 2.64 3.25
C ASN A 450 5.24 2.41 3.08
N TYR A 451 5.73 2.38 1.85
CA TYR A 451 7.15 2.23 1.51
C TYR A 451 7.71 3.52 0.90
N MET A 452 8.99 3.52 0.54
CA MET A 452 9.74 4.71 0.10
C MET A 452 9.83 5.78 1.19
N VAL A 453 9.99 5.36 2.44
CA VAL A 453 10.18 6.28 3.56
C VAL A 453 11.44 7.11 3.32
N SER A 454 11.29 8.44 3.28
CA SER A 454 12.38 9.37 3.03
C SER A 454 13.23 9.61 4.27
N LYS A 455 14.45 10.13 4.05
CA LYS A 455 15.31 10.65 5.12
C LYS A 455 14.58 11.73 5.92
N LYS A 456 14.91 11.85 7.20
CA LYS A 456 14.24 12.79 8.13
C LYS A 456 14.35 14.25 7.66
N GLU A 457 15.42 14.60 6.96
CA GLU A 457 15.66 15.94 6.40
C GLU A 457 14.71 16.27 5.25
N SER A 458 14.09 15.26 4.65
CA SER A 458 13.12 15.38 3.56
C SER A 458 11.69 15.11 4.03
N ALA A 459 11.45 14.98 5.34
CA ALA A 459 10.11 14.90 5.88
C ALA A 459 9.34 16.20 5.60
N VAL A 460 8.03 16.09 5.39
CA VAL A 460 7.14 17.20 5.11
C VAL A 460 7.24 18.26 6.20
N SER A 461 7.46 19.51 5.79
CA SER A 461 7.54 20.67 6.68
C SER A 461 6.16 21.22 7.05
N CYS A 462 6.10 22.02 8.12
CA CYS A 462 4.85 22.60 8.60
C CYS A 462 4.12 23.41 7.50
N ILE A 463 4.86 24.20 6.74
CA ILE A 463 4.28 25.12 5.74
C ILE A 463 3.65 24.35 4.56
N GLU A 464 4.15 23.17 4.24
CA GLU A 464 3.58 22.33 3.18
C GLU A 464 2.18 21.82 3.53
N CYS A 465 1.84 21.69 4.81
CA CYS A 465 0.50 21.30 5.26
C CYS A 465 -0.38 22.49 5.62
N HIS A 466 0.18 23.46 6.35
CA HIS A 466 -0.56 24.61 6.90
C HIS A 466 -0.76 25.77 5.92
N SER A 467 -0.44 25.58 4.64
CA SER A 467 -0.72 26.55 3.57
C SER A 467 -2.07 26.27 2.90
N ARG A 468 -2.67 27.31 2.32
CA ARG A 468 -3.96 27.22 1.58
C ARG A 468 -3.92 26.18 0.46
N ASP A 469 -2.87 26.23 -0.35
CA ASP A 469 -2.64 25.28 -1.46
C ASP A 469 -1.71 24.14 -1.04
N GLY A 470 -1.58 23.89 0.27
CA GLY A 470 -0.75 22.84 0.82
C GLY A 470 -1.30 21.43 0.59
N ARG A 471 -0.52 20.44 1.01
CA ARG A 471 -0.80 18.99 0.94
C ARG A 471 -2.18 18.63 1.46
N LEU A 472 -2.61 19.26 2.57
CA LEU A 472 -3.87 18.96 3.23
C LEU A 472 -5.06 19.80 2.72
N LYS A 473 -4.95 20.52 1.61
CA LYS A 473 -6.02 21.41 1.09
C LYS A 473 -7.38 20.73 0.89
N ASN A 474 -7.39 19.45 0.53
CA ASN A 474 -8.61 18.68 0.27
C ASN A 474 -9.13 17.90 1.49
N VAL A 475 -8.44 17.95 2.63
CA VAL A 475 -8.86 17.25 3.86
C VAL A 475 -9.76 18.15 4.70
N SER A 476 -11.04 17.81 4.80
CA SER A 476 -12.05 18.61 5.49
C SER A 476 -12.38 18.07 6.90
N GLY A 477 -13.33 18.73 7.58
CA GLY A 477 -13.86 18.31 8.88
C GLY A 477 -13.23 19.01 10.10
N PHE A 478 -12.23 19.87 9.90
CA PHE A 478 -11.56 20.58 10.98
C PHE A 478 -11.00 21.93 10.54
N TYR A 479 -10.76 22.80 11.52
CA TYR A 479 -10.08 24.08 11.31
C TYR A 479 -8.56 23.90 11.47
N MET A 480 -7.82 24.33 10.46
CA MET A 480 -6.36 24.31 10.42
C MET A 480 -5.81 25.74 10.30
N PRO A 481 -5.04 26.23 11.29
CA PRO A 481 -4.37 27.52 11.19
C PRO A 481 -3.50 27.62 9.92
N GLY A 482 -3.60 28.76 9.22
CA GLY A 482 -2.86 29.07 7.99
C GLY A 482 -3.55 28.62 6.70
N ARG A 483 -4.19 27.43 6.72
CA ARG A 483 -4.96 26.91 5.60
C ARG A 483 -6.38 27.47 5.60
N ASP A 484 -7.07 27.33 6.72
CA ASP A 484 -8.47 27.72 6.85
C ASP A 484 -8.62 29.14 7.38
N PHE A 485 -9.71 29.79 6.99
CA PHE A 485 -10.06 31.13 7.46
C PHE A 485 -11.48 31.12 7.99
N ASN A 486 -11.72 31.92 9.02
CA ASN A 486 -13.06 32.14 9.52
C ASN A 486 -13.24 33.64 9.64
N THR A 487 -14.03 34.22 8.73
CA THR A 487 -14.19 35.67 8.63
C THR A 487 -14.66 36.33 9.93
N PHE A 488 -15.40 35.62 10.79
CA PHE A 488 -15.78 36.12 12.10
C PHE A 488 -14.60 36.13 13.08
N VAL A 489 -13.88 35.01 13.20
CA VAL A 489 -12.70 34.89 14.06
C VAL A 489 -11.60 35.87 13.61
N ASP A 490 -11.38 35.98 12.30
CA ASP A 490 -10.38 36.86 11.72
C ASP A 490 -10.72 38.34 11.99
N LYS A 491 -11.99 38.74 11.78
CA LYS A 491 -12.45 40.10 12.09
C LYS A 491 -12.38 40.38 13.59
N PHE A 492 -12.76 39.42 14.43
CA PHE A 492 -12.69 39.56 15.87
C PHE A 492 -11.24 39.71 16.36
N GLY A 493 -10.33 38.89 15.84
CA GLY A 493 -8.89 39.00 16.09
C GLY A 493 -8.33 40.36 15.65
N LEU A 494 -8.73 40.84 14.47
CA LEU A 494 -8.34 42.17 13.98
C LEU A 494 -8.86 43.29 14.89
N ILE A 495 -10.11 43.20 15.36
CA ILE A 495 -10.69 44.15 16.30
C ILE A 495 -9.89 44.17 17.61
N ILE A 496 -9.52 43.01 18.16
CA ILE A 496 -8.68 42.93 19.37
C ILE A 496 -7.33 43.60 19.14
N ILE A 497 -6.68 43.37 18.00
CA ILE A 497 -5.40 44.00 17.67
C ILE A 497 -5.54 45.52 17.62
N ILE A 498 -6.60 46.02 16.96
CA ILE A 498 -6.89 47.46 16.86
C ILE A 498 -7.15 48.06 18.25
N LEU A 499 -7.97 47.41 19.09
CA LEU A 499 -8.28 47.86 20.44
C LEU A 499 -7.03 47.85 21.34
N THR A 500 -6.17 46.85 21.19
CA THR A 500 -4.91 46.77 21.94
C THR A 500 -3.97 47.91 21.53
N LEU A 501 -3.81 48.16 20.23
CA LEU A 501 -3.01 49.26 19.72
C LEU A 501 -3.55 50.62 20.20
N ALA A 502 -4.88 50.82 20.14
CA ALA A 502 -5.53 52.02 20.65
C ALA A 502 -5.29 52.21 22.15
N GLY A 503 -5.36 51.13 22.94
CA GLY A 503 -5.04 51.15 24.38
C GLY A 503 -3.59 51.55 24.66
N VAL A 504 -2.63 50.99 23.93
CA VAL A 504 -1.20 51.33 24.05
C VAL A 504 -0.95 52.79 23.69
N LEU A 505 -1.49 53.27 22.57
CA LEU A 505 -1.37 54.66 22.13
C LEU A 505 -2.03 55.62 23.12
N GLY A 506 -3.22 55.30 23.61
CA GLY A 506 -3.94 56.09 24.61
C GLY A 506 -3.16 56.20 25.92
N HIS A 507 -2.61 55.08 26.41
CA HIS A 507 -1.76 55.07 27.60
C HIS A 507 -0.46 55.87 27.38
N GLY A 508 0.15 55.78 26.20
CA GLY A 508 1.30 56.60 25.81
C GLY A 508 0.98 58.10 25.82
N LEU A 509 -0.16 58.50 25.24
CA LEU A 509 -0.61 59.89 25.23
C LEU A 509 -0.86 60.42 26.64
N LEU A 510 -1.53 59.65 27.50
CA LEU A 510 -1.75 60.01 28.91
C LEU A 510 -0.43 60.21 29.67
N ARG A 511 0.59 59.39 29.39
CA ARG A 511 1.94 59.59 29.95
C ARG A 511 2.58 60.90 29.50
N ILE A 512 2.50 61.22 28.21
CA ILE A 512 3.04 62.47 27.65
C ILE A 512 2.34 63.69 28.26
N LEU A 513 1.00 63.69 28.28
CA LEU A 513 0.19 64.77 28.84
C LEU A 513 0.48 64.96 30.34
N SER A 514 0.58 63.86 31.10
CA SER A 514 0.92 63.91 32.53
C SER A 514 2.33 64.44 32.78
N ALA A 515 3.31 64.09 31.93
CA ALA A 515 4.66 64.63 32.03
C ALA A 515 4.71 66.13 31.70
N HIS A 516 3.94 66.58 30.71
CA HIS A 516 3.83 67.99 30.36
C HIS A 516 3.17 68.82 31.48
N LYS A 517 2.15 68.25 32.13
CA LYS A 517 1.44 68.87 33.27
C LYS A 517 2.26 68.91 34.57
N ARG A 518 3.36 68.14 34.66
CA ARG A 518 4.34 68.19 35.76
C ARG A 518 5.51 69.15 35.49
N LYS A 519 5.67 69.61 34.24
CA LYS A 519 6.71 70.58 33.82
C LYS A 519 6.20 72.03 33.79
N LYS A 520 4.89 72.22 33.67
CA LYS A 520 4.21 73.45 34.12
C LYS A 520 3.96 73.33 35.62
#